data_AF-A0A7S1A6F8-F1
#
_entry.id   AF-A0A7S1A6F8-F1
#
_cell.length_a   1.000
_cell.length_b   1.000
_cell.length_c   1.000
_cell.angle_alpha   90.00
_cell.angle_beta   90.00
_cell.angle_gamma   90.00
#
_symmetry.space_group_name_H-M   'P 1'
#
loop_
_entity.id
_entity.type
_entity.pdbx_description
1 polymer ?
#
loop_
_entity_poly.entity_id
_entity_poly.type
_entity_poly.pdbx_seq_one_letter_code
_entity_poly.pdbx_strand_id
1 'polypeptide(L)'
;KKCVCLKGAARLHVEFDTQCSTEASYDVLRFFRDEGATGQIGGEYTGEAESWESLDIDGDTFWYTFTSDGGNESWGYRFTVSAMGVTGDATVSGTEGTPDLFS
;
A
#
# COMPACT_ATOMS: atom_id res chain seq x y z
N LYS A 1 -11.52 -0.49 3.28
CA LYS A 1 -10.78 0.67 2.73
C LYS A 1 -9.98 1.30 3.86
N LYS A 2 -8.73 1.68 3.60
CA LYS A 2 -7.79 2.22 4.59
C LYS A 2 -7.15 3.49 4.03
N CYS A 3 -6.70 4.40 4.89
CA CYS A 3 -6.08 5.68 4.52
C CYS A 3 -4.68 5.76 5.15
N VAL A 4 -3.71 6.28 4.40
CA VAL A 4 -2.36 6.60 4.88
C VAL A 4 -2.11 8.08 4.62
N CYS A 5 -1.64 8.79 5.65
CA CYS A 5 -1.31 10.21 5.53
C CYS A 5 -0.02 10.51 6.31
N LEU A 6 1.01 11.01 5.62
CA LEU A 6 2.24 11.53 6.23
C LEU A 6 2.32 13.04 5.98
N LYS A 7 1.70 13.82 6.87
CA LYS A 7 1.54 15.27 6.73
C LYS A 7 2.85 15.98 6.39
N GLY A 8 2.80 16.84 5.39
CA GLY A 8 3.95 17.64 4.95
C GLY A 8 4.87 16.94 3.94
N ALA A 9 4.60 15.68 3.59
CA ALA A 9 5.25 15.03 2.46
C ALA A 9 4.79 15.66 1.13
N ALA A 10 5.72 15.94 0.23
CA ALA A 10 5.39 16.31 -1.14
C ALA A 10 5.01 15.08 -1.98
N ARG A 11 5.57 13.92 -1.62
CA ARG A 11 5.33 12.62 -2.25
C ARG A 11 5.49 11.51 -1.23
N LEU A 12 4.79 10.40 -1.43
CA LEU A 12 4.94 9.16 -0.69
C LEU A 12 5.56 8.08 -1.58
N HIS A 13 6.56 7.37 -1.07
CA HIS A 13 7.11 6.16 -1.68
C HIS A 13 6.51 4.94 -1.00
N VAL A 14 5.93 4.03 -1.76
CA VAL A 14 5.45 2.72 -1.28
C VAL A 14 6.41 1.64 -1.77
N GLU A 15 6.97 0.87 -0.84
CA GLU A 15 7.84 -0.26 -1.13
C GLU A 15 7.22 -1.54 -0.56
N PHE A 16 7.14 -2.58 -1.38
CA PHE A 16 6.54 -3.86 -1.00
C PHE A 16 7.56 -4.82 -0.40
N ASP A 17 7.13 -5.62 0.57
CA ASP A 17 7.95 -6.69 1.11
C ASP A 17 8.18 -7.76 0.04
N THR A 18 9.40 -8.29 -0.05
CA THR A 18 9.78 -9.33 -1.02
C THR A 18 9.00 -10.64 -0.88
N GLN A 19 8.30 -10.83 0.24
CA GLN A 19 7.42 -11.99 0.46
C GLN A 19 5.98 -11.78 -0.02
N CYS A 20 5.63 -10.60 -0.55
CA CYS A 20 4.27 -10.33 -1.03
C CYS A 20 3.85 -11.38 -2.06
N SER A 21 2.78 -12.09 -1.73
CA SER A 21 2.20 -13.10 -2.62
C SER A 21 0.73 -13.27 -2.26
N THR A 22 -0.15 -13.15 -3.25
CA THR A 22 -1.61 -13.32 -3.08
C THR A 22 -2.19 -14.20 -4.18
N GLU A 23 -3.42 -14.67 -4.05
CA GLU A 23 -4.07 -15.39 -5.14
C GLU A 23 -4.28 -14.48 -6.36
N ALA A 24 -3.57 -14.77 -7.45
CA ALA A 24 -3.50 -13.90 -8.62
C ALA A 24 -4.90 -13.62 -9.20
N SER A 25 -5.24 -12.34 -9.34
CA SER A 25 -6.53 -11.81 -9.85
C SER A 25 -7.74 -11.94 -8.93
N TYR A 26 -7.65 -12.70 -7.84
CA TYR A 26 -8.74 -12.85 -6.85
C TYR A 26 -8.47 -11.98 -5.63
N ASP A 27 -7.23 -12.01 -5.16
CA ASP A 27 -6.74 -11.22 -4.04
C ASP A 27 -5.97 -10.01 -4.55
N VAL A 28 -6.63 -8.86 -4.60
CA VAL A 28 -6.11 -7.67 -5.29
C VAL A 28 -6.03 -6.47 -4.37
N LEU A 29 -4.83 -5.88 -4.28
CA LEU A 29 -4.57 -4.60 -3.62
C LEU A 29 -4.59 -3.46 -4.66
N ARG A 30 -5.29 -2.37 -4.33
CA ARG A 30 -5.41 -1.16 -5.17
C ARG A 30 -5.19 0.10 -4.34
N PHE A 31 -4.60 1.12 -4.96
CA PHE A 31 -4.32 2.43 -4.37
C PHE A 31 -5.14 3.52 -5.06
N PHE A 32 -5.52 4.57 -4.33
CA PHE A 32 -6.42 5.62 -4.80
C PHE A 32 -6.03 7.00 -4.26
N ARG A 33 -6.30 8.04 -5.04
CA ARG A 33 -6.11 9.46 -4.69
C ARG A 33 -7.20 10.04 -3.80
N ASP A 34 -8.29 9.30 -3.60
CA ASP A 34 -9.46 9.77 -2.89
C ASP A 34 -10.13 8.65 -2.09
N GLU A 35 -10.83 9.07 -1.03
CA GLU A 35 -11.62 8.18 -0.19
C GLU A 35 -12.75 7.49 -0.95
N GLY A 36 -13.21 8.05 -2.08
CA GLY A 36 -14.23 7.43 -2.93
C GLY A 36 -13.73 6.19 -3.67
N ALA A 37 -12.42 5.94 -3.75
CA ALA A 37 -11.80 4.98 -4.65
C ALA A 37 -12.15 5.23 -6.13
N THR A 38 -12.21 6.51 -6.52
CA THR A 38 -12.56 6.91 -7.90
C THR A 38 -11.33 7.18 -8.76
N GLY A 39 -10.25 7.68 -8.16
CA GLY A 39 -8.97 7.96 -8.81
C GLY A 39 -7.91 6.94 -8.45
N GLN A 40 -7.95 5.75 -9.09
CA GLN A 40 -6.92 4.72 -8.89
C GLN A 40 -5.53 5.26 -9.26
N ILE A 41 -4.52 4.87 -8.47
CA ILE A 41 -3.11 5.20 -8.66
C ILE A 41 -2.35 3.91 -8.91
N GLY A 42 -1.48 3.90 -9.92
CA GLY A 42 -0.71 2.72 -10.27
C GLY A 42 -1.58 1.57 -10.81
N GLY A 43 -1.00 0.37 -10.77
CA GLY A 43 -1.66 -0.86 -11.20
C GLY A 43 -2.47 -1.55 -10.11
N GLU A 44 -2.85 -2.78 -10.40
CA GLU A 44 -3.38 -3.72 -9.42
C GLU A 44 -2.24 -4.62 -8.94
N TYR A 45 -2.16 -4.85 -7.63
CA TYR A 45 -1.10 -5.65 -7.03
C TYR A 45 -1.69 -6.97 -6.57
N THR A 46 -1.22 -8.06 -7.17
CA THR A 46 -1.72 -9.43 -6.96
C THR A 46 -0.71 -10.45 -7.48
N GLY A 47 -0.81 -11.71 -7.05
CA GLY A 47 0.12 -12.76 -7.48
C GLY A 47 1.46 -12.69 -6.75
N GLU A 48 2.52 -13.24 -7.35
CA GLU A 48 3.85 -13.38 -6.74
C GLU A 48 4.62 -12.06 -6.63
N ALA A 49 5.65 -12.04 -5.77
CA ALA A 49 6.45 -10.87 -5.40
C ALA A 49 6.97 -10.02 -6.58
N GLU A 50 7.24 -10.63 -7.74
CA GLU A 50 7.67 -9.94 -8.96
C GLU A 50 6.61 -8.98 -9.52
N SER A 51 5.34 -9.17 -9.16
CA SER A 51 4.21 -8.32 -9.54
C SER A 51 4.00 -7.13 -8.60
N TRP A 52 4.82 -7.00 -7.54
CA TRP A 52 4.68 -5.99 -6.49
C TRP A 52 5.76 -4.91 -6.62
N GLU A 53 5.67 -4.13 -7.69
CA GLU A 53 6.59 -3.01 -7.94
C GLU A 53 6.31 -1.81 -7.02
N SER A 54 7.36 -1.06 -6.66
CA SER A 54 7.20 0.13 -5.82
C SER A 54 6.40 1.24 -6.52
N LEU A 55 5.76 2.09 -5.72
CA LEU A 55 4.83 3.12 -6.21
C LEU A 55 5.14 4.49 -5.60
N ASP A 56 5.32 5.48 -6.47
CA ASP A 56 5.43 6.89 -6.10
C ASP A 56 4.06 7.57 -6.21
N ILE A 57 3.63 8.22 -5.12
CA ILE A 57 2.33 8.90 -5.03
C ILE A 57 2.55 10.37 -4.69
N ASP A 58 2.17 11.27 -5.60
CA ASP A 58 2.23 12.70 -5.33
C ASP A 58 1.20 13.11 -4.25
N GLY A 59 1.63 13.98 -3.34
CA GLY A 59 0.86 14.40 -2.17
C GLY A 59 1.24 13.67 -0.89
N ASP A 60 0.52 13.98 0.18
CA ASP A 60 0.80 13.49 1.54
C ASP A 60 -0.17 12.39 1.99
N THR A 61 -1.13 12.01 1.14
CA THR A 61 -2.25 11.14 1.49
C THR A 61 -2.63 10.22 0.33
N PHE A 62 -2.93 8.95 0.63
CA PHE A 62 -3.58 8.03 -0.29
C PHE A 62 -4.54 7.08 0.44
N TRP A 63 -5.40 6.41 -0.32
CA TRP A 63 -6.30 5.37 0.16
C TRP A 63 -5.99 4.05 -0.52
N TYR A 64 -6.26 2.94 0.15
CA TYR A 64 -6.10 1.62 -0.44
C TYR A 64 -7.21 0.66 -0.04
N THR A 65 -7.42 -0.34 -0.89
CA THR A 65 -8.35 -1.45 -0.66
C THR A 65 -7.69 -2.77 -1.02
N PHE A 66 -7.91 -3.77 -0.20
CA PHE A 66 -7.62 -5.16 -0.51
C PHE A 66 -8.94 -5.90 -0.62
N THR A 67 -9.15 -6.62 -1.72
CA THR A 67 -10.31 -7.47 -1.98
C THR A 67 -9.81 -8.90 -2.11
N SER A 68 -10.44 -9.83 -1.40
CA SER A 68 -10.12 -11.26 -1.41
C SER A 68 -11.43 -12.05 -1.43
N ASP A 69 -11.44 -13.20 -2.10
CA ASP A 69 -12.57 -14.15 -2.10
C ASP A 69 -12.42 -15.27 -1.05
N GLY A 70 -11.27 -15.31 -0.34
CA GLY A 70 -10.98 -16.23 0.75
C GLY A 70 -10.69 -17.67 0.31
N GLY A 71 -10.33 -17.90 -0.96
CA GLY A 71 -10.08 -19.23 -1.51
C GLY A 71 -8.78 -19.89 -1.01
N ASN A 72 -7.64 -19.22 -1.20
CA ASN A 72 -6.33 -19.82 -1.04
C ASN A 72 -5.45 -19.10 0.01
N GLU A 73 -4.71 -19.85 0.83
CA GLU A 73 -3.76 -19.28 1.80
C GLU A 73 -2.43 -18.94 1.11
N SER A 74 -2.24 -17.65 0.82
CA SER A 74 -0.95 -17.06 0.41
C SER A 74 -0.37 -16.21 1.54
N TRP A 75 0.88 -15.75 1.40
CA TRP A 75 1.56 -14.94 2.43
C TRP A 75 0.85 -13.59 2.71
N GLY A 76 0.17 -13.05 1.69
CA GLY A 76 -0.54 -11.78 1.76
C GLY A 76 0.31 -10.63 1.22
N TYR A 77 0.09 -9.44 1.77
CA TYR A 77 0.83 -8.23 1.39
C TYR A 77 1.35 -7.48 2.61
N ARG A 78 2.50 -6.83 2.43
CA ARG A 78 3.06 -5.86 3.35
C ARG A 78 3.77 -4.79 2.54
N PHE A 79 3.60 -3.53 2.93
CA PHE A 79 4.34 -2.44 2.35
C PHE A 79 4.78 -1.45 3.43
N THR A 80 5.85 -0.71 3.14
CA THR A 80 6.29 0.45 3.91
C THR A 80 5.97 1.72 3.13
N VAL A 81 5.77 2.82 3.85
CA VAL A 81 5.54 4.13 3.25
C VAL A 81 6.58 5.12 3.77
N SER A 82 7.28 5.76 2.86
CA SER A 82 8.30 6.77 3.17
C SER A 82 7.90 8.15 2.63
N ALA A 83 8.01 9.18 3.46
CA ALA A 83 7.75 10.55 3.05
C ALA A 83 8.95 11.13 2.28
N MET A 84 8.69 11.72 1.13
CA MET A 84 9.68 12.42 0.30
C MET A 84 9.36 13.91 0.21
N GLY A 85 10.41 14.74 0.22
CA GLY A 85 10.27 16.19 0.09
C GLY A 85 9.58 16.86 1.27
N VAL A 86 9.75 16.34 2.49
CA VAL A 86 9.19 16.93 3.72
C VAL A 86 9.80 18.32 3.91
N THR A 87 9.02 19.38 3.67
CA THR A 87 9.47 20.75 3.89
C THR A 87 9.16 21.15 5.34
N GLY A 88 10.16 21.02 6.22
CA GLY A 88 10.13 21.42 7.63
C GLY A 88 10.35 20.23 8.57
N ASP A 89 11.27 20.39 9.53
CA ASP A 89 11.69 19.40 10.55
C ASP A 89 10.57 18.46 11.03
N ALA A 90 10.54 17.23 10.51
CA ALA A 90 9.91 16.08 11.16
C ALA A 90 10.30 14.77 10.44
N THR A 91 11.37 14.13 10.88
CA THR A 91 11.58 12.70 10.65
C THR A 91 10.53 11.94 11.47
N VAL A 92 9.43 11.52 10.84
CA VAL A 92 8.50 10.55 11.43
C VAL A 92 8.66 9.23 10.69
N SER A 93 9.39 8.32 11.32
CA SER A 93 9.38 6.90 10.97
C SER A 93 8.17 6.24 11.63
N GLY A 94 7.31 5.62 10.83
CA GLY A 94 6.42 4.55 11.30
C GLY A 94 4.99 4.58 10.79
N THR A 95 4.59 3.48 10.15
CA THR A 95 3.39 2.74 10.57
C THR A 95 3.75 1.27 10.60
N GLU A 96 3.96 0.71 11.79
CA GLU A 96 3.90 -0.74 11.97
C GLU A 96 2.43 -1.15 11.85
N GLY A 97 2.06 -1.74 10.70
CA GLY A 97 0.95 -2.66 10.68
C GLY A 97 1.47 -3.97 11.25
N THR A 98 1.00 -4.37 12.43
CA THR A 98 1.13 -5.76 12.86
C THR A 98 0.60 -6.64 11.73
N PRO A 99 1.27 -7.74 11.35
CA PRO A 99 0.55 -8.79 10.67
C PRO A 99 -0.58 -9.18 11.63
N ASP A 100 -1.82 -8.92 11.26
CA ASP A 100 -2.98 -9.58 11.86
C ASP A 100 -2.76 -11.08 11.58
N LEU A 101 -1.98 -11.72 12.46
CA LEU A 101 -1.84 -13.16 12.54
C LEU A 101 -3.22 -13.68 12.86
N PHE A 102 -3.93 -14.10 11.82
CA PHE A 102 -5.12 -14.95 11.85
C PHE A 102 -6.28 -14.43 12.72
N SER A 103 -7.41 -14.13 12.07
CA SER A 103 -8.79 -14.12 12.61
C SER A 103 -9.02 -13.72 14.08
#